data_AF-A0A845R4X3-F1
#
_entry.id   AF-A0A845R4X3-F1
#
_cell.length_a   1.000
_cell.length_b   1.000
_cell.length_c   1.000
_cell.angle_alpha   90.00
_cell.angle_beta   90.00
_cell.angle_gamma   90.00
#
_symmetry.space_group_name_H-M   'P 1'
#
loop_
_entity.id
_entity.type
_entity.pdbx_description
1 polymer ?
#
loop_
_entity_poly.entity_id
_entity_poly.type
_entity_poly.pdbx_seq_one_letter_code
_entity_poly.pdbx_strand_id
1 'polypeptide(L)'
;MPLTPIQTLASIAVMAAVTFLTRALPFLLFDRGDHPPKLVLYLGRVLPPAIIAMLIVYCLKGVAFTTLGGWVPPLIAGLTAVLLHLWKGNDLLSIFGATVLYMILVQGVFA
;
A
#
# COMPACT_ATOMS: atom_id res chain seq x y z
N MET A 1 8.25 1.19 26.23
CA MET A 1 7.40 0.74 27.35
C MET A 1 6.38 -0.24 26.78
N PRO A 2 6.44 -1.55 27.08
CA PRO A 2 5.49 -2.50 26.53
C PRO A 2 4.09 -2.21 27.10
N LEU A 3 3.11 -2.12 26.21
CA LEU A 3 1.70 -1.98 26.59
C LEU A 3 1.26 -3.23 27.35
N THR A 4 0.50 -3.07 28.42
CA THR A 4 -0.04 -4.23 29.15
C THR A 4 -1.01 -5.00 28.25
N PRO A 5 -1.20 -6.32 28.45
CA PRO A 5 -2.09 -7.13 27.60
C PRO A 5 -3.50 -6.53 27.51
N ILE A 6 -3.98 -5.95 28.61
CA ILE A 6 -5.28 -5.26 28.70
C ILE A 6 -5.29 -3.99 27.85
N GLN A 7 -4.21 -3.19 27.86
CA GLN A 7 -4.11 -1.99 27.02
C GLN A 7 -4.06 -2.34 25.53
N THR A 8 -3.37 -3.41 25.15
CA THR A 8 -3.34 -3.88 23.75
C THR A 8 -4.71 -4.37 23.30
N LEU A 9 -5.43 -5.11 24.15
CA LEU A 9 -6.78 -5.57 23.82
C LEU A 9 -7.76 -4.39 23.68
N ALA A 10 -7.67 -3.41 24.58
CA ALA A 10 -8.47 -2.19 24.54
C ALA A 10 -8.17 -1.35 23.29
N SER A 11 -6.90 -1.20 22.90
CA SER A 11 -6.54 -0.43 21.70
C SER A 11 -7.02 -1.09 20.42
N ILE A 12 -6.91 -2.42 20.31
CA ILE A 12 -7.45 -3.19 19.18
C ILE A 12 -8.97 -3.01 19.10
N ALA A 13 -9.68 -3.12 20.23
CA ALA A 13 -11.13 -2.94 20.27
C ALA A 13 -11.56 -1.54 19.80
N VAL A 14 -10.85 -0.49 20.25
CA VAL A 14 -11.10 0.89 19.81
C VAL A 14 -10.82 1.04 18.30
N MET A 15 -9.68 0.58 17.80
CA MET A 15 -9.36 0.67 16.36
C MET A 15 -10.36 -0.09 15.49
N ALA A 16 -10.79 -1.28 15.93
CA ALA A 16 -11.80 -2.08 15.25
C ALA A 16 -13.15 -1.36 15.20
N ALA A 17 -13.60 -0.81 16.34
CA ALA A 17 -14.85 -0.05 16.41
C ALA A 17 -14.80 1.20 15.51
N VAL A 18 -13.70 1.96 15.54
CA VAL A 18 -13.53 3.16 14.69
C VAL A 18 -13.48 2.80 13.21
N THR A 19 -12.78 1.72 12.84
CA THR A 19 -12.71 1.25 11.45
C THR A 19 -14.08 0.77 10.97
N PHE A 20 -14.81 0.03 11.81
CA PHE A 20 -16.16 -0.41 11.50
C PHE A 20 -17.10 0.79 11.34
N LEU A 21 -17.05 1.76 12.26
CA LEU A 21 -17.89 2.94 12.22
C LEU A 21 -17.58 3.81 10.99
N THR A 22 -16.32 4.06 10.67
CA THR A 22 -15.93 4.84 9.47
C THR A 22 -16.31 4.14 8.16
N ARG A 23 -16.41 2.81 8.15
CA ARG A 23 -16.87 2.03 6.98
C ARG A 23 -18.39 1.94 6.90
N ALA A 24 -19.09 1.89 8.04
CA ALA A 24 -20.53 1.83 8.15
C ALA A 24 -21.21 3.20 7.99
N LEU A 25 -20.53 4.27 8.36
CA LEU A 25 -21.02 5.65 8.32
C LEU A 25 -21.40 6.12 6.90
N PRO A 26 -20.64 5.82 5.83
CA PRO A 26 -21.07 6.05 4.45
C PRO A 26 -22.38 5.32 4.13
N PHE A 27 -22.55 4.08 4.58
CA PHE A 27 -23.79 3.35 4.33
C PHE A 27 -24.96 3.97 5.11
N LEU A 28 -24.84 4.19 6.42
CA LEU A 28 -25.92 4.73 7.25
C LEU A 28 -26.37 6.15 6.84
N LEU A 29 -25.45 7.02 6.42
CA LEU A 29 -25.78 8.37 5.96
C LEU A 29 -26.38 8.42 4.56
N PHE A 30 -26.04 7.45 3.68
CA PHE A 30 -26.43 7.46 2.28
C PHE A 30 -27.48 6.40 1.89
N ASP A 31 -27.97 5.59 2.84
CA ASP A 31 -29.03 4.57 2.66
C ASP A 31 -30.45 5.15 2.49
N ARG A 32 -30.61 6.39 1.98
CA ARG A 32 -31.91 7.08 1.89
C ARG A 32 -32.42 7.38 0.48
N GLY A 33 -31.79 6.86 -0.57
CA GLY A 33 -32.33 6.97 -1.92
C GLY A 33 -31.61 6.04 -2.88
N ASP A 34 -32.35 5.57 -3.90
CA ASP A 34 -32.06 4.56 -4.93
C ASP A 34 -30.68 4.61 -5.65
N HIS A 35 -29.80 5.54 -5.29
CA HIS A 35 -28.51 5.77 -5.93
C HIS A 35 -27.51 6.35 -4.91
N PRO A 36 -26.41 5.63 -4.59
CA PRO A 36 -25.33 6.19 -3.78
C PRO A 36 -24.80 7.50 -4.42
N PRO A 37 -24.43 8.52 -3.62
CA PRO A 37 -24.05 9.83 -4.12
C PRO A 37 -22.92 9.73 -5.14
N LYS A 38 -23.05 10.44 -6.26
CA LYS A 38 -22.03 10.48 -7.33
C LYS A 38 -20.65 10.86 -6.79
N LEU A 39 -20.59 11.69 -5.74
CA LEU A 39 -19.35 12.05 -5.03
C LEU A 39 -18.66 10.86 -4.36
N VAL A 40 -19.40 9.96 -3.70
CA VAL A 40 -18.81 8.78 -3.02
C VAL A 40 -18.30 7.77 -4.04
N LEU A 41 -19.05 7.53 -5.11
CA LEU A 41 -18.59 6.70 -6.23
C LEU A 41 -17.35 7.29 -6.90
N TYR A 42 -17.33 8.61 -7.09
CA TYR A 42 -16.21 9.31 -7.67
C TYR A 42 -14.97 9.17 -6.79
N LEU A 43 -15.09 9.49 -5.48
CA LEU A 43 -14.01 9.31 -4.51
C LEU A 43 -13.49 7.87 -4.49
N GLY A 44 -14.39 6.88 -4.45
CA GLY A 44 -14.03 5.46 -4.48
C GLY A 44 -13.31 5.04 -5.76
N ARG A 45 -13.54 5.71 -6.89
CA ARG A 45 -12.86 5.44 -8.16
C ARG A 45 -11.50 6.12 -8.27
N VAL A 46 -11.34 7.33 -7.71
CA VAL A 46 -10.11 8.13 -7.86
C VAL A 46 -9.12 7.98 -6.70
N LEU A 47 -9.60 7.71 -5.48
CA LEU A 47 -8.72 7.55 -4.31
C LEU A 47 -7.78 6.34 -4.43
N PRO A 48 -8.25 5.13 -4.79
CA PRO A 48 -7.36 3.98 -4.87
C PRO A 48 -6.18 4.18 -5.83
N PRO A 49 -6.36 4.60 -7.11
CA PRO A 49 -5.22 4.81 -7.99
C PRO A 49 -4.32 5.96 -7.52
N ALA A 50 -4.87 7.03 -6.93
CA ALA A 50 -4.07 8.12 -6.39
C ALA A 50 -3.19 7.69 -5.21
N ILE A 51 -3.73 6.86 -4.31
CA ILE A 51 -2.99 6.35 -3.15
C ILE A 51 -1.88 5.39 -3.59
N ILE A 52 -2.15 4.51 -4.57
CA ILE A 52 -1.11 3.62 -5.12
C ILE A 52 0.01 4.43 -5.78
N ALA A 53 -0.32 5.45 -6.57
CA ALA A 53 0.69 6.35 -7.15
C ALA A 53 1.52 7.06 -6.06
N MET A 54 0.86 7.57 -5.02
CA MET A 54 1.54 8.20 -3.88
C MET A 54 2.44 7.23 -3.13
N LEU A 55 2.02 5.98 -2.93
CA LEU A 55 2.83 4.94 -2.30
C LEU A 55 4.11 4.66 -3.09
N ILE A 56 4.03 4.60 -4.42
CA ILE A 56 5.21 4.44 -5.28
C ILE A 56 6.19 5.59 -5.07
N VAL A 57 5.70 6.84 -5.07
CA VAL A 57 6.55 8.03 -4.81
C VAL A 57 7.13 7.99 -3.39
N TYR A 58 6.33 7.60 -2.41
CA TYR A 58 6.76 7.53 -1.01
C TYR A 58 7.86 6.47 -0.78
N CYS A 59 7.76 5.31 -1.45
CA CYS A 59 8.80 4.29 -1.42
C CYS A 59 10.16 4.82 -1.94
N LEU A 60 10.16 5.78 -2.86
CA LEU A 60 11.36 6.44 -3.36
C LEU A 60 11.82 7.62 -2.48
N LYS A 61 10.94 8.18 -1.63
CA LYS A 61 11.26 9.36 -0.80
C LYS A 61 12.41 9.10 0.19
N GLY A 62 12.51 7.89 0.72
CA GLY A 62 13.53 7.51 1.72
C GLY A 62 14.84 7.03 1.12
N VAL A 63 14.97 7.05 -0.21
CA VAL A 63 16.13 6.50 -0.92
C VAL A 63 17.32 7.44 -0.78
N ALA A 64 18.38 6.95 -0.14
CA ALA A 64 19.63 7.69 -0.03
C ALA A 64 20.39 7.64 -1.37
N PHE A 65 20.48 8.78 -2.05
CA PHE A 65 21.28 8.93 -3.29
C PHE A 65 22.79 8.97 -3.02
N THR A 66 23.20 8.98 -1.74
CA THR A 66 24.60 9.09 -1.31
C THR A 66 25.35 7.76 -1.39
N THR A 67 24.65 6.61 -1.43
CA THR A 67 25.27 5.29 -1.53
C THR A 67 24.65 4.49 -2.67
N LEU A 68 25.48 3.77 -3.43
CA LEU A 68 25.02 2.94 -4.56
C LEU A 68 23.99 1.87 -4.11
N GLY A 69 24.10 1.35 -2.89
CA GLY A 69 23.13 0.41 -2.32
C GLY A 69 21.79 1.04 -1.92
N GLY A 70 21.70 2.36 -1.80
CA GLY A 70 20.47 3.04 -1.38
C GLY A 70 19.41 3.15 -2.48
N TRP A 71 19.83 3.44 -3.71
CA TRP A 71 18.92 3.81 -4.81
C TRP A 71 18.83 2.81 -5.95
N VAL A 72 19.86 1.97 -6.13
CA VAL A 72 19.90 0.98 -7.22
C VAL A 72 18.89 -0.16 -7.01
N PRO A 73 18.76 -0.78 -5.81
CA PRO A 73 17.79 -1.86 -5.61
C PRO A 73 16.32 -1.48 -5.84
N PRO A 74 15.79 -0.37 -5.30
CA PRO A 74 14.39 -0.01 -5.51
C PRO A 74 14.08 0.37 -6.96
N LEU A 75 15.01 1.00 -7.70
CA LEU A 75 14.81 1.29 -9.12
C LEU A 75 14.76 0.02 -9.97
N ILE A 76 15.69 -0.91 -9.77
CA ILE A 76 15.73 -2.16 -10.54
C ILE A 76 14.51 -3.03 -10.21
N ALA A 77 14.12 -3.12 -8.94
CA ALA A 77 12.91 -3.83 -8.53
C ALA A 77 11.64 -3.21 -9.14
N GLY A 78 11.53 -1.89 -9.15
CA GLY A 78 10.40 -1.19 -9.80
C GLY A 78 10.36 -1.45 -11.32
N LEU A 79 11.49 -1.33 -12.01
CA LEU A 79 11.59 -1.60 -13.45
C LEU A 79 11.24 -3.05 -13.79
N THR A 80 11.71 -4.00 -12.99
CA THR A 80 11.41 -5.42 -13.19
C THR A 80 9.94 -5.73 -12.91
N ALA A 81 9.32 -5.10 -11.90
CA ALA A 81 7.87 -5.20 -11.69
C ALA A 81 7.08 -4.74 -12.92
N VAL A 82 7.45 -3.59 -13.50
CA VAL A 82 6.81 -3.04 -14.72
C VAL A 82 7.01 -3.97 -15.91
N LEU A 83 8.24 -4.44 -16.16
CA LEU A 83 8.53 -5.37 -17.25
C LEU A 83 7.73 -6.69 -17.11
N LEU A 84 7.73 -7.28 -15.92
CA LEU A 84 7.01 -8.53 -15.63
C LEU A 84 5.51 -8.37 -15.76
N HIS A 85 4.97 -7.24 -15.31
CA HIS A 85 3.55 -6.94 -15.43
C HIS A 85 3.14 -6.77 -16.90
N LEU A 86 3.94 -6.04 -17.71
CA LEU A 86 3.70 -5.88 -19.15
C LEU A 86 3.81 -7.19 -19.92
N TRP A 87 4.72 -8.08 -19.54
CA TRP A 87 4.99 -9.30 -20.30
C TRP A 87 4.04 -10.45 -19.96
N LYS A 88 3.66 -10.60 -18.69
CA LYS A 88 2.89 -11.77 -18.21
C LYS A 88 1.46 -11.45 -17.80
N GLY A 89 1.12 -10.17 -17.60
CA GLY A 89 -0.22 -9.73 -17.18
C GLY A 89 -0.71 -10.29 -15.85
N ASN A 90 0.15 -10.95 -15.06
CA ASN A 90 -0.21 -11.60 -13.80
C ASN A 90 0.38 -10.83 -12.61
N ASP A 91 -0.49 -10.16 -11.85
CA ASP A 91 -0.11 -9.27 -10.73
C ASP A 91 0.72 -9.99 -9.66
N LEU A 92 0.31 -11.20 -9.29
CA LEU A 92 1.01 -12.00 -8.27
C LEU A 92 2.48 -12.24 -8.66
N LEU A 93 2.74 -12.50 -9.93
CA LEU A 93 4.09 -12.84 -10.39
C LEU A 93 4.98 -11.61 -10.51
N SER A 94 4.41 -10.45 -10.84
CA SER A 94 5.11 -9.17 -10.82
C SER A 94 5.50 -8.76 -9.39
N ILE A 95 4.57 -8.86 -8.43
CA ILE A 95 4.82 -8.49 -7.03
C ILE A 95 5.88 -9.40 -6.40
N PHE A 96 5.69 -10.72 -6.48
CA PHE A 96 6.65 -11.67 -5.88
C PHE A 96 8.00 -11.62 -6.59
N GLY A 97 8.01 -11.57 -7.93
CA GLY A 97 9.24 -11.51 -8.72
C GLY A 97 10.09 -10.29 -8.38
N ALA A 98 9.48 -9.10 -8.37
CA ALA A 98 10.17 -7.86 -8.03
C ALA A 98 10.66 -7.84 -6.56
N THR A 99 9.86 -8.37 -5.64
CA THR A 99 10.22 -8.42 -4.20
C THR A 99 11.40 -9.36 -3.94
N VAL A 100 11.39 -10.55 -4.55
CA VAL A 100 12.50 -11.51 -4.40
C VAL A 100 13.78 -10.91 -5.01
N LEU A 101 13.69 -10.30 -6.18
CA LEU A 101 14.83 -9.64 -6.82
C LEU A 101 15.37 -8.49 -5.95
N TYR A 102 14.50 -7.67 -5.37
CA TYR A 102 14.88 -6.62 -4.43
C TYR A 102 15.64 -7.19 -3.23
N MET A 103 15.14 -8.25 -2.61
CA MET A 103 15.79 -8.88 -1.45
C MET A 103 17.16 -9.47 -1.79
N ILE A 104 17.31 -10.08 -2.97
CA ILE A 104 18.60 -10.59 -3.46
C ILE A 104 19.59 -9.43 -3.67
N LEU A 105 19.15 -8.31 -4.25
CA LEU A 105 20.03 -7.16 -4.45
C LEU A 105 20.48 -6.56 -3.11
N VAL A 106 19.55 -6.35 -2.18
CA VAL A 106 19.85 -5.73 -0.87
C VAL A 106 20.74 -6.64 -0.02
N GLN A 107 20.43 -7.94 0.06
CA GLN A 107 21.12 -8.86 0.98
C GLN A 107 22.32 -9.58 0.36
N GLY A 108 22.39 -9.68 -0.98
CA GLY A 108 23.44 -10.44 -1.67
C GLY A 108 24.48 -9.57 -2.37
N VAL A 109 24.07 -8.43 -2.95
CA VAL A 109 24.95 -7.60 -3.79
C VAL A 109 25.43 -6.33 -3.06
N PHE A 110 24.56 -5.73 -2.24
CA PHE A 110 24.83 -4.46 -1.55
C PHE A 110 24.85 -4.60 -0.02
N ALA A 111 25.06 -5.81 0.50
CA ALA A 111 25.18 -6.09 1.94
C ALA A 111 26.46 -5.50 2.56
#